data_AF-A0A960Z105-F1
#
_entry.id   AF-A0A960Z105-F1
#
_cell.length_a   1.000
_cell.length_b   1.000
_cell.length_c   1.000
_cell.angle_alpha   90.00
_cell.angle_beta   90.00
_cell.angle_gamma   90.00
#
_symmetry.space_group_name_H-M   'P 1'
#
loop_
_entity.id
_entity.type
_entity.pdbx_description
1 polymer ?
#
loop_
_entity_poly.entity_id
_entity_poly.type
_entity_poly.pdbx_seq_one_letter_code
_entity_poly.pdbx_strand_id
1 'polypeptide(L)'
;MKSLLLKTKILIAFSIILILSIVLSILSINFQINSINSLDFTNSNIIKPIERLKKISDLYAIDIVDESHKIRNGNIDFETGLKFVKNAKVAINLEWEKFLKLEKTESNSSIIKESIKVKKNTDESVNKLISILEKKDK
;
A
#
# COMPACT_ATOMS: atom_id res chain seq x y z
N MET A 1 -17.33 -37.94 55.62
CA MET A 1 -16.68 -36.84 54.86
C MET A 1 -16.51 -35.64 55.79
N LYS A 2 -15.28 -35.26 56.15
CA LYS A 2 -15.05 -34.05 56.97
C LYS A 2 -15.53 -32.83 56.18
N SER A 3 -16.48 -32.08 56.72
CA SER A 3 -16.92 -30.82 56.13
C SER A 3 -15.78 -29.81 56.22
N LEU A 4 -15.40 -29.23 55.08
CA LEU A 4 -14.40 -28.16 55.04
C LEU A 4 -14.87 -26.96 55.86
N LEU A 5 -13.95 -26.36 56.62
CA LEU A 5 -14.17 -25.10 57.32
C LEU A 5 -14.59 -24.02 56.31
N LEU A 6 -15.53 -23.15 56.69
CA LEU A 6 -16.09 -22.11 55.80
C LEU A 6 -15.00 -21.23 55.17
N LYS A 7 -13.94 -20.91 55.92
CA LYS A 7 -12.77 -20.15 55.46
C LYS A 7 -12.07 -20.83 54.28
N THR A 8 -11.90 -22.15 54.33
CA THR A 8 -11.25 -22.94 53.27
C THR A 8 -12.10 -22.95 52.00
N LYS A 9 -13.43 -23.02 52.12
CA LYS A 9 -14.34 -22.98 50.96
C LYS A 9 -14.27 -21.63 50.22
N ILE A 10 -14.27 -20.54 50.98
CA ILE A 10 -14.14 -19.18 50.41
C ILE A 10 -12.79 -19.01 49.72
N LEU A 11 -11.71 -19.47 50.36
CA LEU A 11 -10.36 -19.36 49.81
C LEU A 11 -10.21 -20.15 48.50
N ILE A 12 -10.75 -21.37 48.43
CA ILE A 12 -10.78 -22.18 47.19
C ILE A 12 -11.56 -21.45 46.08
N ALA A 13 -12.75 -20.91 46.39
CA ALA A 13 -13.56 -20.20 45.41
C ALA A 13 -12.82 -18.95 44.85
N PHE A 14 -12.18 -18.17 45.72
CA PHE A 14 -11.35 -17.04 45.30
C PHE A 14 -10.14 -17.47 44.46
N SER A 15 -9.44 -18.52 44.87
CA SER A 15 -8.30 -19.06 44.10
C SER A 15 -8.72 -19.52 42.71
N ILE A 16 -9.88 -20.17 42.58
CA ILE A 16 -10.41 -20.60 41.28
C ILE A 16 -10.67 -19.38 40.38
N ILE A 17 -11.35 -18.35 40.88
CA ILE A 17 -11.64 -17.12 40.11
C ILE A 17 -10.35 -16.43 39.66
N LEU A 18 -9.33 -16.38 40.53
CA LEU A 18 -8.02 -15.82 40.17
C LEU A 18 -7.35 -16.62 39.05
N ILE A 19 -7.37 -17.95 39.14
CA ILE A 19 -6.80 -18.83 38.10
C ILE A 19 -7.54 -18.63 36.77
N LEU A 20 -8.88 -18.61 36.78
CA LEU A 20 -9.69 -18.34 35.59
C LEU A 20 -9.36 -16.97 34.97
N SER A 21 -9.20 -15.94 35.80
CA SER A 21 -8.84 -14.60 35.33
C SER A 21 -7.46 -14.58 34.65
N ILE A 22 -6.49 -15.30 35.22
CA ILE A 22 -5.14 -15.44 34.63
C ILE A 22 -5.22 -16.18 33.28
N VAL A 23 -5.93 -17.30 33.21
CA VAL A 23 -6.09 -18.07 31.98
C VAL A 23 -6.74 -17.24 30.87
N LEU A 24 -7.83 -16.52 31.19
CA LEU A 24 -8.49 -15.63 30.23
C LEU A 24 -7.55 -14.51 29.77
N SER A 25 -6.75 -13.93 30.66
CA SER A 25 -5.79 -12.90 30.31
C SER A 25 -4.73 -13.42 29.33
N ILE A 26 -4.20 -14.61 29.56
CA ILE A 26 -3.22 -15.25 28.66
C ILE A 26 -3.84 -15.52 27.28
N LEU A 27 -5.05 -16.08 27.24
CA LEU A 27 -5.77 -16.32 25.98
C LEU A 27 -6.04 -15.02 25.22
N SER A 28 -6.46 -13.98 25.93
CA SER A 28 -6.71 -12.65 25.36
C SER A 28 -5.44 -12.04 24.75
N ILE A 29 -4.31 -12.12 25.44
CA ILE A 29 -3.03 -11.61 24.92
C ILE A 29 -2.63 -12.35 23.65
N ASN A 30 -2.72 -13.68 23.63
CA ASN A 30 -2.40 -14.48 22.44
C ASN A 30 -3.30 -14.11 21.24
N PHE A 31 -4.60 -13.93 21.49
CA PHE A 31 -5.53 -13.50 20.45
C PHE A 31 -5.21 -12.10 19.91
N GLN A 32 -4.87 -11.16 20.79
CA GLN A 32 -4.48 -9.81 20.39
C GLN A 32 -3.20 -9.80 19.57
N ILE A 33 -2.17 -10.56 19.96
CA ILE A 33 -0.92 -10.67 19.21
C ILE A 33 -1.18 -11.19 17.78
N ASN A 34 -1.98 -12.26 17.64
CA ASN A 34 -2.33 -12.80 16.33
C ASN A 34 -3.10 -11.79 15.46
N SER A 35 -3.98 -11.01 16.08
CA SER A 35 -4.74 -9.95 15.39
C SER A 35 -3.82 -8.82 14.93
N ILE A 36 -2.90 -8.36 15.79
CA ILE A 36 -1.92 -7.32 15.46
C ILE A 36 -1.01 -7.79 14.32
N ASN A 37 -0.48 -9.01 14.39
CA ASN A 37 0.37 -9.56 13.33
C ASN A 37 -0.36 -9.63 11.99
N SER A 38 -1.66 -9.95 12.01
CA SER A 38 -2.49 -9.99 10.80
C SER A 38 -2.70 -8.59 10.22
N LEU A 39 -2.92 -7.58 11.06
CA LEU A 39 -3.01 -6.17 10.63
C LEU A 39 -1.69 -5.67 10.04
N ASP A 40 -0.56 -5.98 10.69
CA ASP A 40 0.77 -5.62 10.21
C ASP A 40 1.10 -6.29 8.87
N PHE A 41 0.70 -7.55 8.72
CA PHE A 41 0.80 -8.28 7.45
C PHE A 41 -0.01 -7.59 6.35
N THR A 42 -1.30 -7.30 6.58
CA THR A 42 -2.16 -6.62 5.60
C THR A 42 -1.63 -5.23 5.26
N ASN A 43 -1.18 -4.47 6.26
CA ASN A 43 -0.62 -3.14 6.04
C ASN A 43 0.62 -3.18 5.15
N SER A 44 1.55 -4.08 5.44
CA SER A 44 2.83 -4.18 4.71
C SER A 44 2.71 -4.82 3.33
N ASN A 45 1.90 -5.86 3.18
CA ASN A 45 1.84 -6.68 1.96
C ASN A 45 0.68 -6.31 1.02
N ILE A 46 -0.33 -5.58 1.49
CA ILE A 46 -1.51 -5.24 0.66
C ILE A 46 -1.66 -3.73 0.55
N ILE A 47 -1.76 -3.04 1.69
CA ILE A 47 -2.07 -1.60 1.70
C ILE A 47 -0.94 -0.78 1.08
N LYS A 48 0.31 -0.98 1.54
CA LYS A 48 1.46 -0.22 1.03
C LYS A 48 1.68 -0.41 -0.48
N PRO A 49 1.69 -1.62 -1.07
CA PRO A 49 1.80 -1.78 -2.52
C PRO A 49 0.69 -1.08 -3.31
N ILE A 50 -0.58 -1.24 -2.89
CA ILE A 50 -1.72 -0.60 -3.55
C ILE A 50 -1.61 0.93 -3.50
N GLU A 51 -1.17 1.49 -2.37
CA GLU A 51 -0.94 2.92 -2.23
C GLU A 51 0.08 3.44 -3.27
N ARG A 52 1.15 2.68 -3.55
CA ARG A 52 2.14 3.04 -4.59
C ARG A 52 1.54 2.99 -5.98
N LEU A 53 0.79 1.94 -6.31
CA LEU A 53 0.11 1.83 -7.60
C LEU A 53 -0.91 2.95 -7.82
N LYS A 54 -1.66 3.31 -6.77
CA LYS A 54 -2.57 4.46 -6.81
C LYS A 54 -1.84 5.75 -7.13
N LYS A 55 -0.73 6.04 -6.45
CA LYS A 55 0.10 7.24 -6.73
C LYS A 55 0.57 7.28 -8.18
N ILE A 56 1.02 6.14 -8.72
CA ILE A 56 1.41 6.04 -10.13
C ILE A 56 0.22 6.34 -11.05
N SER A 57 -0.96 5.79 -10.75
CA SER A 57 -2.19 6.05 -11.51
C SER A 57 -2.57 7.54 -11.49
N ASP A 58 -2.51 8.18 -10.32
CA ASP A 58 -2.85 9.60 -10.15
C ASP A 58 -1.88 10.50 -10.94
N LEU A 59 -0.57 10.18 -10.93
CA LEU A 59 0.46 10.88 -11.73
C LEU A 59 0.21 10.75 -13.24
N TYR A 60 -0.25 9.59 -13.72
CA TYR A 60 -0.63 9.43 -15.12
C TYR A 60 -1.89 10.24 -15.47
N ALA A 61 -2.91 10.18 -14.62
CA ALA A 61 -4.18 10.84 -14.91
C ALA A 61 -4.07 12.37 -14.89
N ILE A 62 -3.41 12.91 -13.87
CA ILE A 62 -3.34 14.36 -13.63
C ILE A 62 -2.16 14.96 -14.39
N ASP A 63 -0.94 14.57 -14.05
CA ASP A 63 0.26 15.29 -14.53
C ASP A 63 0.71 14.91 -15.95
N ILE A 64 0.07 13.90 -16.56
CA ILE A 64 0.35 13.48 -17.94
C ILE A 64 -0.88 13.68 -18.82
N VAL A 65 -1.99 12.98 -18.54
CA VAL A 65 -3.18 13.01 -19.42
C VAL A 65 -3.87 14.37 -19.36
N ASP A 66 -4.21 14.87 -18.17
CA ASP A 66 -4.88 16.17 -18.03
C ASP A 66 -3.98 17.32 -18.50
N GLU A 67 -2.69 17.31 -18.16
CA GLU A 67 -1.73 18.30 -18.68
C GLU A 67 -1.60 18.28 -20.20
N SER A 68 -1.59 17.10 -20.83
CA SER A 68 -1.60 17.00 -22.30
C SER A 68 -2.84 17.66 -22.91
N HIS A 69 -4.01 17.46 -22.30
CA HIS A 69 -5.23 18.11 -22.72
C HIS A 69 -5.18 19.64 -22.53
N LYS A 70 -4.64 20.12 -21.41
CA LYS A 70 -4.47 21.55 -21.14
C LYS A 70 -3.53 22.23 -22.14
N ILE A 71 -2.40 21.60 -22.48
CA ILE A 71 -1.45 22.12 -23.49
C ILE A 71 -2.13 22.19 -24.86
N ARG A 72 -2.79 21.10 -25.27
CA ARG A 72 -3.49 21.03 -26.57
C ARG A 72 -4.55 22.13 -26.70
N ASN A 73 -5.32 22.34 -25.63
CA ASN A 73 -6.37 23.35 -25.57
C ASN A 73 -5.83 24.78 -25.41
N GLY A 74 -4.54 24.96 -25.13
CA GLY A 74 -3.92 26.27 -24.91
C GLY A 74 -4.17 26.86 -23.53
N ASN A 75 -4.62 26.05 -22.57
CA ASN A 75 -4.84 26.48 -21.18
C ASN A 75 -3.51 26.73 -20.45
N ILE A 76 -2.43 26.06 -20.88
CA ILE A 76 -1.06 26.27 -20.41
C ILE A 76 -0.10 26.25 -21.59
N ASP A 77 1.09 26.83 -21.41
CA ASP A 77 2.14 26.77 -22.42
C ASP A 77 2.88 25.42 -22.45
N PHE A 78 3.60 25.18 -23.55
CA PHE A 78 4.37 23.96 -23.76
C PHE A 78 5.49 23.76 -22.73
N GLU A 79 6.09 24.84 -22.22
CA GLU A 79 7.23 24.75 -21.29
C GLU A 79 6.79 24.28 -19.92
N THR A 80 5.70 24.87 -19.43
CA THR A 80 5.00 24.50 -18.19
C THR A 80 4.51 23.06 -18.27
N GLY A 81 3.81 22.70 -19.36
CA GLY A 81 3.32 21.35 -19.57
C GLY A 81 4.45 20.30 -19.65
N LEU A 82 5.53 20.61 -20.39
CA LEU A 82 6.71 19.75 -20.47
C LEU A 82 7.34 19.52 -19.10
N LYS A 83 7.39 20.55 -18.25
CA LYS A 83 7.90 20.43 -16.88
C LYS A 83 7.04 19.48 -16.04
N PHE A 84 5.71 19.60 -16.10
CA PHE A 84 4.80 18.68 -15.40
C PHE A 84 5.00 17.24 -15.86
N VAL A 85 4.99 16.98 -17.16
CA VAL A 85 5.16 15.63 -17.72
C VAL A 85 6.52 15.03 -17.35
N LYS A 86 7.61 15.81 -17.39
CA LYS A 86 8.95 15.35 -16.98
C LYS A 86 9.00 15.01 -15.49
N ASN A 87 8.42 15.86 -14.63
CA ASN A 87 8.36 15.62 -13.19
C ASN A 87 7.52 14.38 -12.86
N ALA A 88 6.37 14.22 -13.53
CA ALA A 88 5.50 13.06 -13.39
C ALA A 88 6.24 11.77 -13.74
N LYS A 89 6.97 11.75 -14.86
CA LYS A 89 7.77 10.60 -15.27
C LYS A 89 8.81 10.21 -14.21
N VAL A 90 9.49 11.19 -13.60
CA VAL A 90 10.45 10.93 -12.50
C VAL A 90 9.73 10.35 -11.29
N ALA A 91 8.62 10.95 -10.87
CA ALA A 91 7.84 10.50 -9.72
C ALA A 91 7.26 9.09 -9.92
N ILE A 92 6.74 8.78 -11.12
CA ILE A 92 6.24 7.46 -11.49
C ILE A 92 7.34 6.41 -11.36
N ASN A 93 8.54 6.69 -11.86
CA ASN A 93 9.67 5.75 -11.75
C ASN A 93 10.08 5.52 -10.29
N LEU A 94 10.08 6.57 -9.47
CA LEU A 94 10.39 6.45 -8.04
C LEU A 94 9.36 5.60 -7.29
N GLU A 95 8.05 5.80 -7.54
CA GLU A 95 7.00 5.01 -6.89
C GLU A 95 6.96 3.58 -7.44
N TRP A 96 7.28 3.37 -8.71
CA TRP A 96 7.41 2.04 -9.32
C TRP A 96 8.53 1.20 -8.69
N GLU A 97 9.71 1.81 -8.48
CA GLU A 97 10.82 1.17 -7.77
C GLU A 97 10.45 0.81 -6.32
N LYS A 98 9.67 1.67 -5.64
CA LYS A 98 9.16 1.36 -4.29
C LYS A 98 8.18 0.20 -4.31
N PHE A 99 7.28 0.15 -5.29
CA PHE A 99 6.34 -0.94 -5.48
C PHE A 99 7.06 -2.28 -5.68
N LEU A 100 8.03 -2.35 -6.62
CA LEU A 100 8.80 -3.57 -6.88
C LEU A 100 9.61 -4.05 -5.66
N LYS A 101 10.03 -3.15 -4.78
CA LYS A 101 10.73 -3.52 -3.53
C LYS A 101 9.81 -4.15 -2.50
N LEU A 102 8.54 -3.74 -2.46
CA LEU A 102 7.53 -4.30 -1.56
C LEU A 102 7.00 -5.63 -2.09
N GLU A 103 6.82 -5.72 -3.40
CA GLU A 103 6.19 -6.87 -4.04
C GLU A 103 7.21 -7.95 -4.42
N LYS A 104 7.60 -8.78 -3.43
CA LYS A 104 8.59 -9.87 -3.59
C LYS A 104 7.97 -11.28 -3.55
N THR A 105 6.66 -11.40 -3.48
CA THR A 105 5.98 -12.68 -3.26
C THR A 105 5.78 -13.44 -4.57
N GLU A 106 6.15 -14.73 -4.61
CA GLU A 106 6.02 -15.59 -5.80
C GLU A 106 4.59 -15.66 -6.35
N SER A 107 3.59 -15.54 -5.46
CA SER A 107 2.16 -15.54 -5.79
C SER A 107 1.78 -14.49 -6.84
N ASN A 108 2.50 -13.36 -6.91
CA ASN A 108 2.16 -12.24 -7.79
C ASN A 108 3.08 -12.13 -9.02
N SER A 109 3.94 -13.14 -9.24
CA SER A 109 4.98 -13.10 -10.28
C SER A 109 4.44 -12.90 -11.70
N SER A 110 3.27 -13.46 -12.04
CA SER A 110 2.65 -13.28 -13.36
C SER A 110 2.13 -11.86 -13.58
N ILE A 111 1.38 -11.33 -12.60
CA ILE A 111 0.80 -9.98 -12.63
C ILE A 111 1.91 -8.93 -12.68
N ILE A 112 2.99 -9.12 -11.92
CA ILE A 112 4.16 -8.22 -11.94
C ILE A 112 4.82 -8.23 -13.33
N LYS A 113 5.01 -9.41 -13.94
CA LYS A 113 5.58 -9.50 -15.30
C LYS A 113 4.73 -8.76 -16.33
N GLU A 114 3.41 -8.93 -16.26
CA GLU A 114 2.49 -8.19 -17.13
C GLU A 114 2.56 -6.69 -16.87
N SER A 115 2.58 -6.28 -15.60
CA SER A 115 2.65 -4.88 -15.20
C SER A 115 3.97 -4.22 -15.65
N ILE A 116 5.09 -4.94 -15.63
CA ILE A 116 6.37 -4.49 -16.20
C ILE A 116 6.25 -4.24 -17.71
N LYS A 117 5.58 -5.14 -18.44
CA LYS A 117 5.35 -4.98 -19.88
C LYS A 117 4.46 -3.76 -20.17
N VAL A 118 3.36 -3.61 -19.43
CA VAL A 118 2.46 -2.45 -19.55
C VAL A 118 3.23 -1.15 -19.25
N LYS A 119 3.99 -1.12 -18.15
CA LYS A 119 4.81 0.03 -17.76
C LYS A 119 5.78 0.45 -18.86
N LYS A 120 6.45 -0.51 -19.51
CA LYS A 120 7.36 -0.23 -20.63
C LYS A 120 6.63 0.44 -21.79
N ASN A 121 5.48 -0.09 -22.21
CA ASN A 121 4.68 0.49 -23.29
C ASN A 121 4.20 1.91 -22.94
N THR A 122 3.84 2.15 -21.68
CA THR A 122 3.44 3.48 -21.21
C THR A 122 4.63 4.44 -21.20
N ASP A 123 5.82 4.00 -20.79
CA ASP A 123 7.03 4.84 -20.83
C ASP A 123 7.38 5.29 -22.26
N GLU A 124 7.23 4.41 -23.23
CA GLU A 124 7.39 4.75 -24.65
C GLU A 124 6.39 5.84 -25.09
N SER A 125 5.14 5.73 -24.65
CA SER A 125 4.08 6.71 -24.94
C SER A 125 4.38 8.07 -24.30
N VAL A 126 4.84 8.09 -23.04
CA VAL A 126 5.24 9.32 -22.34
C VAL A 126 6.47 9.96 -23.00
N ASN A 127 7.44 9.17 -23.44
CA ASN A 127 8.61 9.69 -24.17
C ASN A 127 8.21 10.34 -25.49
N LYS A 128 7.24 9.75 -26.20
CA LYS A 128 6.69 10.33 -27.41
C LYS A 128 6.01 11.67 -27.11
N LEU A 129 5.19 11.74 -26.06
CA LEU A 129 4.57 12.99 -25.61
C LEU A 129 5.64 14.05 -25.30
N ILE A 130 6.66 13.73 -24.50
CA ILE A 130 7.78 14.64 -24.21
C ILE A 130 8.42 15.17 -25.50
N SER A 131 8.65 14.30 -26.49
CA SER A 131 9.24 14.69 -27.77
C SER A 131 8.33 15.62 -28.60
N ILE A 132 7.01 15.41 -28.54
CA ILE A 132 6.01 16.28 -29.18
C ILE A 132 6.03 17.66 -28.52
N LEU A 133 6.03 17.70 -27.19
CA LEU A 133 6.04 18.94 -26.42
C LEU A 133 7.35 19.73 -26.61
N GLU A 134 8.50 19.07 -26.71
CA GLU A 134 9.79 19.71 -27.00
C GLU A 134 9.82 20.36 -28.40
N LYS A 135 9.14 19.75 -29.37
CA LYS A 135 8.97 20.32 -30.72
C LYS A 135 7.88 21.38 -30.79
N LYS A 136 7.14 21.61 -29.70
CA LYS A 136 5.95 22.46 -29.64
C LYS A 136 4.90 22.07 -30.69
N ASP A 137 4.82 20.78 -30.98
CA ASP A 137 3.88 20.20 -31.92
C ASP A 137 2.58 19.84 -31.17
N LYS A 138 1.42 20.00 -31.83
CA LYS A 138 0.10 19.83 -31.20
C LYS A 138 -0.49 18.45 -31.44
#